data_AF-A0A7Y4SP84-F1
#
_entry.id   AF-A0A7Y4SP84-F1
#
_cell.length_a   1.000
_cell.length_b   1.000
_cell.length_c   1.000
_cell.angle_alpha   90.00
_cell.angle_beta   90.00
_cell.angle_gamma   90.00
#
_symmetry.space_group_name_H-M   'P 1'
#
loop_
_entity.id
_entity.type
_entity.pdbx_description
1 polymer ?
#
loop_
_entity_poly.entity_id
_entity_poly.type
_entity_poly.pdbx_seq_one_letter_code
_entity_poly.pdbx_strand_id
1 'polypeptide(L)'
;MTAQESFLLRLRRQRERNGISLEDLTASTRVSHELLEAFERNDLSEWPSGLYARAIVRGYATAVGLDATVTVNEFCRLFPQGDRRTASTVQEMAAIVAHISEYTDEFDRTADRRRGSSPLETLPAAPRRATLGRAIQALWARLLVFKPRTTSS
;
A
#
# COMPACT_ATOMS: atom_id res chain seq x y z
N MET A 1 -26.47 -12.61 9.35
CA MET A 1 -25.07 -12.39 8.95
C MET A 1 -25.05 -12.24 7.44
N THR A 2 -24.64 -11.08 6.92
CA THR A 2 -24.60 -10.78 5.48
C THR A 2 -23.38 -11.42 4.82
N ALA A 3 -23.36 -11.48 3.49
CA ALA A 3 -22.19 -11.97 2.75
C ALA A 3 -20.96 -11.05 2.97
N GLN A 4 -21.18 -9.74 3.10
CA GLN A 4 -20.14 -8.76 3.43
C GLN A 4 -19.54 -9.00 4.82
N GLU A 5 -20.39 -9.16 5.84
CA GLU A 5 -19.94 -9.47 7.22
C GLU A 5 -19.15 -10.77 7.27
N SER A 6 -19.61 -11.80 6.54
CA SER A 6 -18.93 -13.10 6.47
C SER A 6 -17.54 -13.01 5.83
N PHE A 7 -17.42 -12.20 4.77
CA PHE A 7 -16.15 -11.92 4.10
C PHE A 7 -15.17 -11.23 5.04
N LEU A 8 -15.57 -10.12 5.67
CA LEU A 8 -14.73 -9.34 6.57
C LEU A 8 -14.30 -10.14 7.80
N LEU A 9 -15.23 -10.90 8.39
CA LEU A 9 -14.92 -11.77 9.52
C LEU A 9 -13.87 -12.83 9.16
N ARG A 10 -13.93 -13.39 7.95
CA ARG A 10 -12.92 -14.36 7.49
C ARG A 10 -11.54 -13.72 7.30
N LEU A 11 -11.48 -12.50 6.76
CA LEU A 11 -10.23 -11.74 6.62
C LEU A 11 -9.61 -11.44 7.99
N ARG A 12 -10.40 -10.86 8.90
CA ARG A 12 -9.98 -10.56 10.27
C ARG A 12 -9.49 -11.80 11.02
N ARG A 13 -10.26 -12.90 10.96
CA ARG A 13 -9.84 -14.18 11.57
C ARG A 13 -8.53 -14.69 10.99
N GLN A 14 -8.32 -14.57 9.68
CA GLN A 14 -7.07 -14.99 9.07
C GLN A 14 -5.89 -14.15 9.57
N ARG A 15 -6.07 -12.83 9.67
CA ARG A 15 -5.07 -11.91 10.23
C ARG A 15 -4.71 -12.29 11.67
N GLU A 16 -5.72 -12.44 12.53
CA GLU A 16 -5.56 -12.80 13.94
C GLU A 16 -4.88 -14.18 14.11
N ARG A 17 -5.26 -15.17 13.30
CA ARG A 17 -4.64 -16.51 13.31
C ARG A 17 -3.16 -16.51 12.93
N ASN A 18 -2.75 -15.55 12.12
CA ASN A 18 -1.36 -15.37 11.72
C ASN A 18 -0.59 -14.46 12.70
N GLY A 19 -1.22 -13.96 13.76
CA GLY A 19 -0.60 -13.09 14.75
C GLY A 19 -0.20 -11.71 14.21
N ILE A 20 -0.84 -11.25 13.13
CA ILE A 20 -0.53 -9.97 12.50
C ILE A 20 -1.38 -8.89 13.15
N SER A 21 -0.75 -7.88 13.76
CA SER A 21 -1.46 -6.71 14.30
C SER A 21 -1.93 -5.76 13.19
N LEU A 22 -2.86 -4.84 13.48
CA LEU A 22 -3.23 -3.81 12.50
C LEU A 22 -2.08 -2.81 12.29
N GLU A 23 -1.22 -2.64 13.29
CA GLU A 23 0.00 -1.85 13.25
C GLU A 23 1.03 -2.47 12.27
N ASP A 24 1.24 -3.80 12.34
CA ASP A 24 2.10 -4.52 11.38
C ASP A 24 1.54 -4.43 9.95
N LEU A 25 0.22 -4.52 9.83
CA LEU A 25 -0.47 -4.40 8.54
C LEU A 25 -0.30 -2.98 7.97
N THR A 26 -0.41 -1.96 8.82
CA THR A 26 -0.18 -0.55 8.47
C THR A 26 1.26 -0.35 8.00
N ALA A 27 2.24 -0.86 8.74
CA ALA A 27 3.66 -0.74 8.41
C ALA A 27 4.01 -1.44 7.08
N SER A 28 3.44 -2.61 6.82
CA SER A 28 3.72 -3.40 5.61
C SER A 28 2.99 -2.90 4.36
N THR A 29 1.75 -2.44 4.50
CA THR A 29 0.90 -2.02 3.37
C THR A 29 0.95 -0.52 3.09
N ARG A 30 1.40 0.29 4.07
CA ARG A 30 1.31 1.76 4.07
C ARG A 30 -0.12 2.30 3.93
N VAL A 31 -1.09 1.48 4.32
CA VAL A 31 -2.49 1.88 4.47
C VAL A 31 -2.68 2.23 5.93
N SER A 32 -3.43 3.29 6.23
CA SER A 32 -3.57 3.75 7.60
C SER A 32 -4.32 2.79 8.50
N HIS A 33 -3.95 2.83 9.78
CA HIS A 33 -4.57 2.01 10.81
C HIS A 33 -6.09 2.24 10.85
N GLU A 34 -6.53 3.50 10.86
CA GLU A 34 -7.95 3.87 10.91
C GLU A 34 -8.75 3.29 9.72
N LEU A 35 -8.18 3.33 8.51
CA LEU A 35 -8.85 2.83 7.32
C LEU A 35 -8.96 1.30 7.32
N LEU A 36 -7.92 0.62 7.81
CA LEU A 36 -7.91 -0.85 7.98
C LEU A 36 -8.84 -1.30 9.11
N GLU A 37 -8.91 -0.54 10.19
CA GLU A 37 -9.84 -0.79 11.29
C GLU A 37 -11.29 -0.59 10.84
N ALA A 38 -11.59 0.51 10.13
CA ALA A 38 -12.90 0.78 9.57
C ALA A 38 -13.35 -0.34 8.62
N PHE A 39 -12.44 -0.86 7.80
CA PHE A 39 -12.68 -2.02 6.95
C PHE A 39 -13.10 -3.27 7.71
N GLU A 40 -12.39 -3.61 8.79
CA GLU A 40 -12.73 -4.77 9.63
C GLU A 40 -14.04 -4.57 10.42
N ARG A 41 -14.46 -3.32 10.64
CA ARG A 41 -15.76 -2.95 11.23
C ARG A 41 -16.90 -2.82 10.21
N ASN A 42 -16.63 -3.09 8.93
CA ASN A 42 -17.60 -2.89 7.83
C ASN A 42 -18.06 -1.43 7.66
N ASP A 43 -17.22 -0.46 8.03
CA ASP A 43 -17.44 0.96 7.77
C ASP A 43 -16.57 1.40 6.58
N LEU A 44 -17.17 1.43 5.39
CA LEU A 44 -16.52 1.82 4.14
C LEU A 44 -17.09 3.14 3.59
N SER A 45 -17.63 3.98 4.47
CA SER A 45 -18.21 5.29 4.10
C SER A 45 -17.17 6.25 3.53
N GLU A 46 -15.97 6.30 4.14
CA GLU A 46 -14.84 7.12 3.71
C GLU A 46 -13.80 6.34 2.88
N TRP A 47 -14.09 5.07 2.57
CA TRP A 47 -13.16 4.24 1.82
C TRP A 47 -12.98 4.74 0.39
N PRO A 48 -11.74 4.72 -0.15
CA PRO A 48 -11.54 4.98 -1.56
C PRO A 48 -12.30 3.95 -2.39
N SER A 49 -12.65 4.32 -3.61
CA SER A 49 -13.33 3.43 -4.56
C SER A 49 -12.39 3.02 -5.70
N GLY A 50 -12.89 2.18 -6.60
CA GLY A 50 -12.22 1.88 -7.85
C GLY A 50 -10.88 1.17 -7.66
N LEU A 51 -9.85 1.70 -8.31
CA LEU A 51 -8.53 1.06 -8.36
C LEU A 51 -7.88 0.93 -6.99
N TYR A 52 -8.00 1.96 -6.15
CA TYR A 52 -7.32 2.00 -4.86
C TYR A 52 -7.99 1.13 -3.82
N ALA A 53 -9.32 1.06 -3.79
CA ALA A 53 -10.04 0.08 -2.95
C ALA A 53 -9.50 -1.33 -3.19
N ARG A 54 -9.36 -1.72 -4.46
CA ARG A 54 -8.81 -3.02 -4.85
C ARG A 54 -7.33 -3.17 -4.51
N ALA A 55 -6.54 -2.10 -4.60
CA ALA A 55 -5.13 -2.13 -4.23
C ALA A 55 -4.94 -2.35 -2.72
N ILE A 56 -5.75 -1.68 -1.89
CA ILE A 56 -5.75 -1.86 -0.43
C ILE A 56 -6.13 -3.29 -0.07
N VAL A 57 -7.25 -3.80 -0.63
CA VAL A 57 -7.70 -5.17 -0.37
C VAL A 57 -6.67 -6.21 -0.84
N ARG A 58 -6.01 -5.95 -1.97
CA ARG A 58 -4.89 -6.79 -2.45
C ARG A 58 -3.72 -6.80 -1.46
N GLY A 59 -3.34 -5.63 -0.95
CA GLY A 59 -2.28 -5.48 0.04
C GLY A 59 -2.62 -6.23 1.33
N TYR A 60 -3.83 -6.05 1.84
CA TYR A 60 -4.36 -6.76 3.00
C TYR A 60 -4.25 -8.28 2.78
N ALA A 61 -4.86 -8.80 1.71
CA ALA A 61 -4.90 -10.23 1.43
C ALA A 61 -3.48 -10.84 1.34
N THR A 62 -2.57 -10.15 0.66
CA THR A 62 -1.17 -10.58 0.52
C THR A 62 -0.46 -10.62 1.87
N ALA A 63 -0.63 -9.58 2.69
CA ALA A 63 0.02 -9.49 4.00
C ALA A 63 -0.46 -10.57 4.97
N VAL A 64 -1.75 -10.93 4.91
CA VAL A 64 -2.32 -11.99 5.76
C VAL A 64 -2.23 -13.40 5.15
N GLY A 65 -1.55 -13.56 4.01
CA GLY A 65 -1.31 -14.86 3.37
C GLY A 65 -2.53 -15.48 2.69
N LEU A 66 -3.50 -14.68 2.26
CA LEU A 66 -4.62 -15.11 1.42
C LEU A 66 -4.29 -14.95 -0.07
N ASP A 67 -5.01 -15.69 -0.93
CA ASP A 67 -4.95 -15.44 -2.36
C ASP A 67 -5.54 -14.07 -2.69
N ALA A 68 -4.68 -13.16 -3.11
CA ALA A 68 -5.01 -11.79 -3.43
C ALA A 68 -6.03 -11.66 -4.58
N THR A 69 -5.94 -12.52 -5.59
CA THR A 69 -6.80 -12.45 -6.77
C THR A 69 -8.22 -12.86 -6.43
N VAL A 70 -8.38 -13.96 -5.72
CA VAL A 70 -9.66 -14.46 -5.22
C VAL A 70 -10.29 -13.45 -4.27
N THR A 71 -9.52 -12.94 -3.31
CA THR A 71 -10.00 -11.99 -2.30
C THR A 71 -10.49 -10.68 -2.94
N VAL A 72 -9.74 -10.12 -3.89
CA VAL A 72 -10.16 -8.91 -4.62
C VAL A 72 -11.38 -9.17 -5.49
N ASN A 73 -11.46 -10.33 -6.16
CA ASN A 73 -12.63 -10.69 -6.97
C ASN A 73 -13.90 -10.78 -6.13
N GLU A 74 -13.80 -11.36 -4.94
CA GLU A 74 -14.91 -11.45 -3.99
C GLU A 74 -15.30 -10.07 -3.45
N PHE A 75 -14.32 -9.25 -3.05
CA PHE A 75 -14.55 -7.87 -2.65
C PHE A 75 -15.31 -7.06 -3.71
N CYS A 76 -14.90 -7.15 -4.98
CA CYS A 76 -15.59 -6.47 -6.08
C CYS A 76 -17.05 -6.91 -6.28
N ARG A 77 -17.42 -8.14 -5.88
CA ARG A 77 -18.80 -8.64 -5.95
C ARG A 77 -19.64 -8.17 -4.78
N LEU A 78 -19.02 -8.02 -3.62
CA LEU A 78 -19.70 -7.72 -2.36
C LEU A 78 -19.78 -6.22 -2.05
N PHE A 79 -18.85 -5.41 -2.55
CA PHE A 79 -18.70 -4.01 -2.18
C PHE A 79 -18.71 -3.09 -3.40
N PRO A 80 -19.59 -2.06 -3.45
CA PRO A 80 -19.58 -1.04 -4.50
C PRO A 80 -18.23 -0.32 -4.65
N GLN A 81 -17.49 -0.14 -3.55
CA GLN A 81 -16.15 0.46 -3.54
C GLN A 81 -15.17 -0.30 -4.44
N GLY A 82 -15.38 -1.61 -4.64
CA GLY A 82 -14.56 -2.44 -5.50
C GLY A 82 -14.91 -2.37 -6.99
N ASP A 83 -15.97 -1.67 -7.39
CA ASP A 83 -16.44 -1.64 -8.78
C ASP A 83 -15.32 -1.23 -9.74
N ARG A 84 -15.13 -2.05 -10.78
CA ARG A 84 -14.10 -1.87 -11.81
C ARG A 84 -14.44 -0.77 -12.79
N ARG A 85 -15.70 -0.34 -12.83
CA ARG A 85 -16.18 0.74 -13.70
C ARG A 85 -15.98 2.11 -13.07
N THR A 86 -15.86 2.19 -11.75
CA THR A 86 -15.56 3.44 -11.04
C THR A 86 -14.11 3.84 -11.34
N ALA A 87 -13.96 4.85 -12.18
CA ALA A 87 -12.69 5.44 -12.57
C ALA A 87 -12.56 6.81 -11.91
N SER A 88 -11.74 6.95 -10.86
CA SER A 88 -11.52 8.26 -10.24
C SER A 88 -10.05 8.45 -9.86
N THR A 89 -9.15 8.42 -10.84
CA THR A 89 -7.70 8.58 -10.60
C THR A 89 -7.37 9.87 -9.81
N VAL A 90 -8.12 10.96 -9.98
CA VAL A 90 -7.84 12.25 -9.33
C VAL A 90 -8.32 12.30 -7.87
N GLN A 91 -9.56 11.92 -7.58
CA GLN A 91 -10.10 11.95 -6.22
C GLN A 91 -9.53 10.81 -5.36
N GLU A 92 -9.19 9.68 -5.99
CA GLU A 92 -8.55 8.57 -5.30
C GLU A 92 -7.08 8.91 -4.92
N MET A 93 -6.36 9.67 -5.75
CA MET A 93 -5.05 10.23 -5.38
C MET A 93 -5.18 11.22 -4.21
N ALA A 94 -6.22 12.07 -4.22
CA ALA A 94 -6.46 13.02 -3.14
C ALA A 94 -6.74 12.33 -1.80
N ALA A 95 -7.48 11.22 -1.77
CA ALA A 95 -7.76 10.47 -0.53
C ALA A 95 -6.49 9.85 0.10
N ILE A 96 -5.53 9.42 -0.73
CA ILE A 96 -4.26 8.85 -0.25
C ILE A 96 -3.30 9.94 0.24
N VAL A 97 -3.26 11.07 -0.45
CA VAL A 97 -2.47 12.24 -0.05
C VAL A 97 -3.07 12.94 1.18
N ALA A 98 -4.40 12.93 1.33
CA ALA A 98 -5.12 13.55 2.45
C ALA A 98 -5.07 12.74 3.73
N HIS A 99 -4.64 11.48 3.69
CA HIS A 99 -4.28 10.78 4.91
C HIS A 99 -2.95 11.37 5.37
N ILE A 100 -2.99 12.11 6.49
CA ILE A 100 -1.84 12.81 7.06
C ILE A 100 -0.75 11.77 7.30
N SER A 101 0.23 11.73 6.40
CA SER A 101 1.48 11.05 6.71
C SER A 101 2.19 11.94 7.72
N GLU A 102 2.43 11.42 8.92
CA GLU A 102 3.39 11.99 9.89
C GLU A 102 4.83 11.84 9.39
N TYR A 103 5.06 12.00 8.08
CA TYR A 103 6.39 12.05 7.51
C TYR A 103 7.03 13.37 7.90
N THR A 104 7.66 13.40 9.07
CA THR A 104 8.67 14.39 9.41
C THR A 104 9.90 14.12 8.55
N ASP A 105 10.24 15.08 7.68
CA ASP A 105 11.52 15.12 6.97
C ASP A 105 12.64 15.32 8.00
N GLU A 106 13.14 14.21 8.58
CA GLU A 106 14.28 14.20 9.52
C GLU A 106 15.61 14.57 8.85
N PHE A 107 15.62 14.86 7.54
CA PHE A 107 16.81 15.44 6.93
C PHE A 107 17.01 16.87 7.45
N ASP A 108 17.96 17.00 8.37
CA ASP A 108 18.48 18.27 8.81
C ASP A 108 19.06 19.05 7.62
N ARG A 109 18.24 19.93 7.03
CA ARG A 109 18.63 20.81 5.92
C ARG A 109 19.73 21.79 6.32
N THR A 110 20.06 21.90 7.61
CA THR A 110 21.14 22.79 8.08
C THR A 110 22.53 22.18 7.91
N ALA A 111 22.63 20.86 7.69
CA ALA A 111 23.89 20.19 7.41
C ALA A 111 24.26 20.14 5.90
N ASP A 112 23.80 21.12 5.10
CA ASP A 112 24.31 21.29 3.75
C ASP A 112 25.76 21.79 3.79
N ARG A 113 26.70 20.85 3.80
CA ARG A 113 28.14 21.10 3.61
C ARG A 113 28.48 21.72 2.24
N ARG A 114 27.50 21.96 1.36
CA ARG A 114 27.69 22.71 0.10
C ARG A 114 27.59 24.22 0.25
N ARG A 115 27.65 24.79 1.46
CA ARG A 115 28.08 26.18 1.65
C ARG A 115 29.61 26.28 1.76
N GLY A 116 30.30 25.74 0.76
CA GLY A 116 31.61 26.22 0.33
C GLY A 116 31.39 26.90 -1.00
N SER A 117 31.50 28.23 -1.03
CA SER A 117 31.36 29.03 -2.24
C SER A 117 32.42 28.65 -3.28
N SER A 118 32.09 27.77 -4.21
CA SER A 118 32.73 27.77 -5.53
C SER A 118 31.93 28.72 -6.43
N PRO A 119 32.55 29.74 -7.04
CA PRO A 119 31.87 30.61 -7.99
C PRO A 119 31.24 29.78 -9.10
N LEU A 120 29.99 30.10 -9.44
CA LEU A 120 29.24 29.47 -10.52
C LEU A 120 29.99 29.70 -11.85
N GLU A 121 30.74 28.70 -12.30
CA GLU A 121 31.13 28.61 -13.69
C GLU A 121 29.88 28.21 -14.47
N THR A 122 29.37 29.16 -15.26
CA THR A 122 28.11 29.01 -15.98
C THR A 122 28.30 27.99 -17.10
N LEU A 123 27.88 26.74 -16.88
CA LEU A 123 27.81 25.74 -17.92
C LEU A 123 26.72 26.13 -18.94
N PRO A 124 27.01 26.14 -20.25
CA PRO A 124 26.01 26.46 -21.27
C PRO A 124 24.91 25.39 -21.30
N ALA A 125 23.68 25.84 -21.47
CA ALA A 125 22.49 24.99 -21.51
C ALA A 125 22.58 23.94 -22.64
N ALA A 126 22.61 22.66 -22.26
CA ALA A 126 22.56 21.55 -23.20
C ALA A 126 21.15 21.38 -23.79
N PRO A 127 21.02 21.05 -25.08
CA PRO A 127 19.72 20.96 -25.75
C PRO A 127 18.91 19.76 -25.26
N ARG A 128 17.62 20.00 -25.02
CA ARG A 128 16.65 18.95 -24.69
C ARG A 128 16.46 18.00 -25.87
N ARG A 129 16.90 16.74 -25.72
CA ARG A 129 16.38 15.61 -26.48
C ARG A 129 15.92 14.51 -25.55
N ALA A 130 14.67 14.13 -25.77
CA ALA A 130 13.94 13.10 -25.08
C ALA A 130 14.50 11.71 -25.40
N THR A 131 14.53 10.83 -24.39
CA THR A 131 14.39 9.38 -24.57
C THR A 131 13.72 8.78 -23.35
N LEU A 132 12.61 8.07 -23.62
CA LEU A 132 12.01 7.05 -22.76
C LEU A 132 13.08 6.14 -22.13
N GLY A 133 12.84 5.67 -20.90
CA GLY A 133 13.65 4.60 -20.35
C GLY A 133 13.21 4.15 -18.96
N ARG A 134 12.27 3.22 -18.95
CA ARG A 134 11.88 2.33 -17.83
C ARG A 134 13.00 2.06 -16.82
N ALA A 135 12.65 2.07 -15.54
CA ALA A 135 13.12 1.06 -14.58
C ALA A 135 12.22 1.03 -13.34
N ILE A 136 11.03 0.41 -13.49
CA ILE A 136 10.37 -0.28 -12.38
C ILE A 136 11.22 -1.53 -12.14
N GLN A 137 11.98 -1.58 -11.04
CA GLN A 137 12.38 -2.80 -10.34
C GLN A 137 13.46 -2.47 -9.31
N ALA A 138 13.13 -2.68 -8.04
CA ALA A 138 13.97 -3.41 -7.08
C ALA A 138 13.42 -3.16 -5.69
N LEU A 139 12.65 -4.11 -5.14
CA LEU A 139 12.62 -4.48 -3.71
C LEU A 139 11.46 -5.45 -3.42
N TRP A 140 11.46 -6.60 -4.09
CA TRP A 140 10.60 -7.75 -3.74
C TRP A 140 11.42 -9.00 -3.39
N ALA A 141 12.66 -8.82 -2.94
CA ALA A 141 13.54 -9.93 -2.60
C ALA A 141 14.21 -9.71 -1.23
N ARG A 142 13.45 -9.88 -0.14
CA ARG A 142 14.09 -10.15 1.17
C ARG A 142 13.24 -10.78 2.29
N LEU A 143 12.14 -11.46 2.00
CA LEU A 143 11.40 -12.24 3.02
C LEU A 143 10.86 -13.55 2.45
N LEU A 144 11.78 -14.41 2.00
CA LEU A 144 11.55 -15.85 1.86
C LEU A 144 12.73 -16.58 2.52
N VAL A 145 12.66 -16.71 3.84
CA VAL A 145 13.34 -17.79 4.56
C VAL A 145 12.28 -18.47 5.42
N PHE A 146 11.49 -19.34 4.78
CA PHE A 146 10.75 -20.37 5.48
C PHE A 146 11.49 -21.69 5.23
N LYS A 147 12.21 -22.17 6.24
CA LYS A 147 12.96 -23.42 6.23
C LYS A 147 12.06 -24.53 6.79
N PRO A 148 11.69 -25.58 6.04
CA PRO A 148 10.98 -26.71 6.61
C PRO A 148 11.94 -27.59 7.43
N ARG A 149 11.51 -27.97 8.63
CA ARG A 149 12.12 -29.05 9.42
C ARG A 149 11.65 -30.39 8.82
N THR A 150 12.57 -31.16 8.24
CA THR A 150 12.34 -32.59 7.99
C THR A 150 12.73 -33.35 9.25
N THR A 151 11.76 -33.97 9.91
CA THR A 151 12.00 -35.00 10.93
C THR A 151 12.32 -36.32 10.25
N SER A 152 13.41 -36.92 10.69
CA SER A 152 13.86 -38.29 10.37
C SER A 152 12.83 -39.33 10.80
N SER A 153 12.71 -40.40 10.00
CA SER A 153 12.54 -41.76 10.51
C SER A 153 13.09 -42.76 9.51
#